data_AF-A0A508A377-F1
#
_entry.id   AF-A0A508A377-F1
#
_cell.length_a   1.000
_cell.length_b   1.000
_cell.length_c   1.000
_cell.angle_alpha   90.00
_cell.angle_beta   90.00
_cell.angle_gamma   90.00
#
_symmetry.space_group_name_H-M   'P 1'
#
loop_
_entity.id
_entity.type
_entity.pdbx_description
1 polymer ?
#
loop_
_entity_poly.entity_id
_entity_poly.type
_entity_poly.pdbx_seq_one_letter_code
_entity_poly.pdbx_strand_id
1 'polypeptide(L)'
;MPLVSWEPLRGSADALDPVAEALGGDPSKSLVVQETAELAAVAATLGEPTQLIWQRLRRGIYHEAMLSVEGVITLSDGRSFTDPTSAANAAQDITDADGWRVWRVGVRGAHLGDLRDDLADRSS
;
A
#
# COMPACT_ATOMS: atom_id res chain seq x y z
N MET A 1 -0.36 -42.13 52.53
CA MET A 1 -0.31 -42.47 51.08
C MET A 1 0.96 -41.82 50.50
N PRO A 2 1.82 -42.57 49.81
CA PRO A 2 3.20 -42.19 49.52
C PRO A 2 3.38 -41.32 48.28
N LEU A 3 4.55 -40.69 48.27
CA LEU A 3 5.32 -40.05 47.18
C LEU A 3 5.09 -40.65 45.79
N VAL A 4 4.64 -39.83 44.83
CA VAL A 4 4.91 -40.08 43.40
C VAL A 4 6.05 -39.16 42.98
N SER A 5 7.19 -39.80 42.74
CA SER A 5 8.36 -39.23 42.09
C SER A 5 8.11 -39.19 40.59
N TRP A 6 8.32 -38.03 39.95
CA TRP A 6 8.80 -38.01 38.57
C TRP A 6 9.53 -36.69 38.27
N GLU A 7 10.79 -36.83 37.89
CA GLU A 7 11.63 -35.94 37.09
C GLU A 7 12.14 -36.84 35.93
N PRO A 8 12.76 -36.36 34.82
CA PRO A 8 13.09 -34.98 34.40
C PRO A 8 12.92 -34.72 32.87
N LEU A 9 13.48 -33.60 32.40
CA LEU A 9 13.97 -33.30 31.02
C LEU A 9 12.97 -32.81 29.96
N ARG A 10 12.58 -31.52 30.03
CA ARG A 10 12.22 -30.73 28.83
C ARG A 10 13.48 -30.23 28.13
N GLY A 11 14.20 -31.15 27.50
CA GLY A 11 15.04 -30.83 26.34
C GLY A 11 14.15 -30.79 25.10
N SER A 12 13.38 -29.71 24.93
CA SER A 12 12.64 -29.50 23.69
C SER A 12 13.64 -29.05 22.64
N ALA A 13 13.80 -29.90 21.62
CA ALA A 13 14.65 -29.73 20.48
C ALA A 13 14.63 -28.30 19.94
N ASP A 14 15.81 -27.68 20.06
CA ASP A 14 16.36 -26.77 19.07
C ASP A 14 16.29 -27.46 17.70
N ALA A 15 15.26 -27.12 16.94
CA ALA A 15 15.15 -27.38 15.51
C ALA A 15 14.14 -26.38 14.92
N LEU A 16 14.44 -25.09 15.13
CA LEU A 16 13.96 -24.08 14.19
C LEU A 16 14.66 -24.37 12.88
N ASP A 17 13.90 -24.84 11.88
CA ASP A 17 14.33 -25.01 10.50
C ASP A 17 15.14 -23.77 10.04
N PRO A 18 16.47 -23.87 9.82
CA PRO A 18 17.27 -22.73 9.37
C PRO A 18 17.19 -22.50 7.85
N VAL A 19 16.10 -22.95 7.19
CA VAL A 19 15.98 -22.99 5.72
C VAL A 19 14.87 -22.07 5.19
N ALA A 20 14.25 -21.22 6.02
CA ALA A 20 13.37 -20.17 5.51
C ALA A 20 14.14 -18.90 5.05
N GLU A 21 15.39 -18.72 5.49
CA GLU A 21 16.14 -17.47 5.33
C GLU A 21 16.86 -17.32 3.97
N ALA A 22 16.84 -18.35 3.11
CA ALA A 22 17.73 -18.36 1.95
C ALA A 22 17.16 -17.72 0.66
N LEU A 23 15.85 -17.59 0.43
CA LEU A 23 15.33 -17.14 -0.88
C LEU A 23 13.97 -16.40 -0.91
N GLY A 24 13.34 -16.04 0.21
CA GLY A 24 11.98 -15.51 0.20
C GLY A 24 11.85 -14.14 0.83
N GLY A 25 11.97 -13.06 0.05
CA GLY A 25 11.44 -11.76 0.50
C GLY A 25 9.94 -11.90 0.78
N ASP A 26 9.46 -11.35 1.91
CA ASP A 26 8.04 -11.36 2.24
C ASP A 26 7.24 -10.80 1.05
N PRO A 27 6.29 -11.56 0.47
CA PRO A 27 5.58 -11.13 -0.74
C PRO A 27 4.86 -9.80 -0.52
N SER A 28 4.46 -9.50 0.72
CA SER A 28 3.83 -8.23 1.09
C SER A 28 4.80 -7.06 0.90
N LYS A 29 6.09 -7.23 1.25
CA LYS A 29 7.11 -6.19 1.02
C LYS A 29 7.36 -5.98 -0.47
N SER A 30 7.41 -7.05 -1.25
CA SER A 30 7.58 -6.95 -2.71
C SER A 30 6.41 -6.20 -3.37
N LEU A 31 5.17 -6.45 -2.94
CA LEU A 31 4.01 -5.72 -3.41
C LEU A 31 4.08 -4.23 -3.06
N VAL A 32 4.42 -3.87 -1.81
CA VAL A 32 4.55 -2.45 -1.40
C VAL A 32 5.63 -1.73 -2.20
N VAL A 33 6.77 -2.39 -2.46
CA VAL A 33 7.84 -1.82 -3.30
C VAL A 33 7.36 -1.63 -4.74
N GLN A 34 6.61 -2.59 -5.28
CA GLN A 34 6.03 -2.50 -6.61
C GLN A 34 5.01 -1.35 -6.70
N GLU A 35 4.05 -1.26 -5.79
CA GLU A 35 3.06 -0.18 -5.76
C GLU A 35 3.71 1.20 -5.64
N THR A 36 4.76 1.30 -4.81
CA THR A 36 5.55 2.53 -4.68
C THR A 36 6.21 2.92 -6.00
N ALA A 37 6.81 1.95 -6.70
CA ALA A 37 7.45 2.20 -7.99
C ALA A 37 6.42 2.57 -9.08
N GLU A 38 5.28 1.90 -9.11
CA GLU A 38 4.18 2.20 -10.03
C GLU A 38 3.63 3.62 -9.79
N LEU A 39 3.45 4.02 -8.53
CA LEU A 39 2.97 5.35 -8.20
C LEU A 39 3.98 6.43 -8.61
N ALA A 40 5.27 6.19 -8.35
CA ALA A 40 6.34 7.08 -8.78
C ALA A 40 6.38 7.22 -10.31
N ALA A 41 6.17 6.14 -11.07
CA ALA A 41 6.14 6.18 -12.53
C ALA A 41 4.92 6.95 -13.07
N VAL A 42 3.75 6.78 -12.46
CA VAL A 42 2.55 7.57 -12.78
C VAL A 42 2.80 9.06 -12.48
N ALA A 43 3.38 9.39 -11.32
CA ALA A 43 3.72 10.75 -10.94
C ALA A 43 4.74 11.40 -11.91
N ALA A 44 5.76 10.65 -12.31
CA ALA A 44 6.76 11.09 -13.29
C ALA A 44 6.13 11.38 -14.66
N THR A 45 5.09 10.61 -15.04
CA THR A 45 4.36 10.81 -16.31
C THR A 45 3.53 12.10 -16.28
N LEU A 46 2.98 12.47 -15.11
CA LEU A 46 2.28 13.74 -14.91
C LEU A 46 3.26 14.93 -14.90
N GLY A 47 4.45 14.75 -14.32
CA GLY A 47 5.56 15.72 -14.38
C GLY A 47 5.37 16.98 -13.53
N GLU A 48 4.23 17.14 -12.87
CA GLU A 48 3.92 18.26 -11.99
C GLU A 48 3.17 17.81 -10.72
N PRO A 49 3.28 18.56 -9.61
CA PRO A 49 2.45 18.32 -8.44
C PRO A 49 0.97 18.36 -8.82
N THR A 50 0.29 17.24 -8.62
CA THR A 50 -1.05 17.01 -9.16
C THR A 50 -2.05 16.80 -8.03
N GLN A 51 -3.14 17.56 -8.04
CA GLN A 51 -4.22 17.35 -7.07
C GLN A 51 -4.94 16.03 -7.35
N LEU A 52 -5.12 15.22 -6.32
CA LEU A 52 -5.93 14.01 -6.34
C LEU A 52 -7.24 14.24 -5.61
N ILE A 53 -8.33 13.77 -6.21
CA ILE A 53 -9.68 13.86 -5.66
C ILE A 53 -10.27 12.47 -5.54
N TRP A 54 -10.80 12.15 -4.37
CA TRP A 54 -11.70 11.02 -4.18
C TRP A 54 -13.09 11.53 -3.86
N GLN A 55 -14.04 11.27 -4.75
CA GLN A 55 -15.44 11.65 -4.58
C GLN A 55 -16.37 10.43 -4.57
N ARG A 56 -17.28 10.36 -3.59
CA ARG A 56 -18.43 9.44 -3.62
C ARG A 56 -19.71 10.22 -3.31
N LEU A 57 -20.36 10.70 -4.37
CA LEU A 57 -21.54 11.55 -4.29
C LEU A 57 -22.67 10.96 -3.45
N ARG A 58 -22.95 9.65 -3.60
CA ARG A 58 -24.01 8.96 -2.84
C ARG A 58 -23.77 8.90 -1.34
N ARG A 59 -22.55 9.16 -0.89
CA ARG A 59 -22.14 9.10 0.52
C ARG A 59 -21.67 10.45 1.05
N GLY A 60 -21.71 11.51 0.24
CA GLY A 60 -21.20 12.83 0.62
C GLY A 60 -19.69 12.85 0.89
N ILE A 61 -18.93 11.90 0.35
CA ILE A 61 -17.49 11.79 0.57
C ILE A 61 -16.77 12.62 -0.48
N TYR A 62 -15.85 13.47 -0.02
CA TYR A 62 -14.94 14.23 -0.86
C TYR A 62 -13.61 14.41 -0.12
N HIS A 63 -12.55 13.79 -0.62
CA HIS A 63 -11.20 13.94 -0.11
C HIS A 63 -10.29 14.53 -1.17
N GLU A 64 -9.42 15.40 -0.71
CA GLU A 64 -8.36 15.99 -1.51
C GLU A 64 -7.02 15.48 -1.01
N ALA A 65 -6.11 15.26 -1.95
CA ALA A 65 -4.72 14.98 -1.68
C ALA A 65 -3.85 15.62 -2.76
N MET A 66 -2.56 15.71 -2.52
CA MET A 66 -1.58 16.21 -3.48
C MET A 66 -0.60 15.09 -3.80
N LEU A 67 -0.50 14.70 -5.07
CA LEU A 67 0.54 13.83 -5.57
C LEU A 67 1.76 14.66 -5.93
N SER A 68 2.89 14.41 -5.28
CA SER A 68 4.17 15.00 -5.68
C SER A 68 4.73 14.29 -6.91
N VAL A 69 5.66 14.97 -7.60
CA VAL A 69 6.41 14.39 -8.74
C VAL A 69 7.25 13.18 -8.34
N GLU A 70 7.57 13.02 -7.05
CA GLU A 70 8.32 11.90 -6.50
C GLU A 70 7.46 10.65 -6.23
N GLY A 71 6.14 10.72 -6.48
CA GLY A 71 5.23 9.62 -6.17
C GLY A 71 4.77 9.57 -4.71
N VAL A 72 4.69 10.72 -4.03
CA VAL A 72 4.20 10.80 -2.65
C VAL A 72 2.84 11.50 -2.63
N ILE A 73 1.84 10.83 -2.06
CA ILE A 73 0.51 11.39 -1.83
C ILE A 73 0.46 12.02 -0.45
N THR A 74 0.22 13.32 -0.39
CA THR A 74 -0.01 14.07 0.84
C THR A 74 -1.49 14.39 0.98
N LEU A 75 -2.13 13.87 2.02
CA LEU A 75 -3.53 14.14 2.33
C LEU A 75 -3.71 15.55 2.93
N SER A 76 -4.94 16.07 2.95
CA SER A 76 -5.26 17.38 3.54
C SER A 76 -4.93 17.50 5.04
N ASP A 77 -4.80 16.38 5.75
CA ASP A 77 -4.41 16.34 7.15
C ASP A 77 -2.88 16.38 7.37
N GLY A 78 -2.10 16.44 6.29
CA GLY A 78 -0.65 16.52 6.29
C GLY A 78 0.06 15.17 6.33
N ARG A 79 -0.65 14.04 6.36
CA ARG A 79 -0.03 12.70 6.28
C ARG A 79 0.42 12.41 4.84
N SER A 80 1.58 11.77 4.71
CA SER A 80 2.19 11.41 3.42
C SER A 80 2.32 9.91 3.27
N PHE A 81 2.06 9.41 2.06
CA PHE A 81 2.08 8.00 1.71
C PHE A 81 2.69 7.78 0.33
N THR A 82 3.42 6.68 0.15
CA THR A 82 3.92 6.22 -1.16
C THR A 82 3.06 5.11 -1.76
N ASP A 83 1.99 4.73 -1.06
CA ASP A 83 1.01 3.74 -1.50
C ASP A 83 -0.37 4.40 -1.59
N PRO A 84 -1.03 4.38 -2.78
CA PRO A 84 -2.37 4.94 -2.95
C PRO A 84 -3.42 4.32 -2.04
N THR A 85 -3.32 3.01 -1.78
CA THR A 85 -4.29 2.25 -0.98
C THR A 85 -4.24 2.68 0.48
N SER A 86 -3.03 2.77 1.05
CA SER A 86 -2.78 3.31 2.37
C SER A 86 -3.25 4.75 2.51
N ALA A 87 -3.04 5.59 1.48
CA ALA A 87 -3.54 6.97 1.47
C ALA A 87 -5.07 7.03 1.51
N ALA A 88 -5.76 6.18 0.74
CA ALA A 88 -7.22 6.13 0.72
C ALA A 88 -7.78 5.61 2.06
N ASN A 89 -7.22 4.52 2.58
CA ASN A 89 -7.57 3.96 3.88
C ASN A 89 -7.43 5.00 4.99
N ALA A 90 -6.31 5.73 4.99
CA ALA A 90 -6.07 6.82 5.93
C ALA A 90 -7.07 7.98 5.77
N ALA A 91 -7.40 8.39 4.55
CA ALA A 91 -8.29 9.53 4.29
C ALA A 91 -9.72 9.30 4.77
N GLN A 92 -10.22 8.07 4.67
CA GLN A 92 -11.59 7.70 5.05
C GLN A 92 -11.71 6.95 6.38
N ASP A 93 -10.58 6.64 7.03
CA ASP A 93 -10.54 5.79 8.23
C ASP A 93 -11.18 4.42 8.00
N ILE A 94 -10.78 3.77 6.89
CA ILE A 94 -11.23 2.42 6.49
C ILE A 94 -10.03 1.55 6.09
N THR A 95 -10.25 0.25 5.84
CA THR A 95 -9.17 -0.71 5.53
C THR A 95 -9.30 -1.39 4.17
N ASP A 96 -10.38 -1.16 3.43
CA ASP A 96 -10.74 -1.89 2.20
C ASP A 96 -10.92 -0.93 1.00
N ALA A 97 -10.28 0.25 1.04
CA ALA A 97 -10.25 1.13 -0.10
C ALA A 97 -9.30 0.57 -1.17
N ASP A 98 -9.71 0.62 -2.44
CA ASP A 98 -8.78 0.44 -3.55
C ASP A 98 -8.26 1.82 -3.97
N GLY A 99 -7.05 2.17 -3.53
CA GLY A 99 -6.43 3.47 -3.76
C GLY A 99 -6.32 3.85 -5.24
N TRP A 100 -5.97 2.88 -6.09
CA TRP A 100 -5.81 3.07 -7.52
C TRP A 100 -7.13 3.44 -8.21
N ARG A 101 -8.24 2.91 -7.71
CA ARG A 101 -9.58 3.16 -8.27
C ARG A 101 -10.26 4.39 -7.68
N VAL A 102 -9.98 4.76 -6.44
CA VAL A 102 -10.70 5.84 -5.77
C VAL A 102 -10.07 7.21 -6.00
N TRP A 103 -8.75 7.26 -6.11
CA TRP A 103 -8.02 8.50 -6.39
C TRP A 103 -8.07 8.81 -7.88
N ARG A 104 -8.35 10.08 -8.17
CA ARG A 104 -8.43 10.61 -9.52
C ARG A 104 -7.69 11.92 -9.64
N VAL A 105 -7.05 12.13 -10.78
CA VAL A 105 -6.37 13.40 -11.09
C VAL A 105 -7.41 14.52 -11.24
N GLY A 106 -7.42 15.46 -10.31
CA GLY A 106 -8.41 16.53 -10.24
C GLY A 106 -9.86 16.05 -10.20
N VAL A 107 -10.79 16.99 -10.41
CA VAL A 107 -12.24 16.70 -10.34
C VAL A 107 -12.74 15.95 -11.58
N ARG A 108 -11.99 15.93 -12.68
CA ARG A 108 -12.45 15.37 -13.98
C ARG A 108 -11.41 14.53 -14.73
N GLY A 109 -10.22 14.30 -14.18
CA GLY A 109 -9.17 13.53 -14.85
C GLY A 109 -9.34 12.01 -14.72
N ALA A 110 -8.31 11.28 -15.10
CA ALA A 110 -8.27 9.82 -15.03
C ALA A 110 -8.01 9.32 -13.61
N HIS A 111 -8.42 8.07 -13.32
CA HIS A 111 -8.06 7.42 -12.06
C HIS A 111 -6.58 7.02 -12.09
N LEU A 112 -5.95 6.90 -10.92
CA LEU A 112 -4.55 6.46 -10.87
C LEU A 112 -4.37 5.07 -11.50
N GLY A 113 -5.35 4.18 -11.34
CA GLY A 113 -5.37 2.87 -11.98
C GLY A 113 -5.36 2.94 -13.50
N ASP A 114 -6.17 3.83 -14.09
CA ASP A 114 -6.21 4.00 -15.55
C ASP A 114 -4.84 4.47 -16.08
N LEU A 115 -4.20 5.42 -15.38
CA LEU A 115 -2.87 5.93 -15.74
C LEU A 115 -1.77 4.87 -15.63
N ARG A 116 -1.87 4.00 -14.61
CA ARG A 116 -0.97 2.87 -14.44
C ARG A 116 -1.14 1.86 -15.57
N ASP A 117 -2.38 1.52 -15.90
CA ASP A 117 -2.68 0.54 -16.95
C ASP A 117 -2.23 1.07 -18.32
N ASP A 118 -2.47 2.35 -18.63
CA ASP A 118 -1.96 3.02 -19.84
C ASP A 118 -0.41 2.99 -19.93
N LEU A 119 0.27 3.09 -18.78
CA LEU A 119 1.73 3.01 -18.70
C LEU A 119 2.23 1.58 -18.95
N ALA A 120 1.56 0.58 -18.37
CA ALA A 120 1.88 -0.83 -18.57
C ALA A 120 1.70 -1.21 -20.06
N ASP A 121 0.60 -0.80 -20.68
CA ASP A 121 0.32 -1.04 -22.10
C ASP A 121 1.36 -0.40 -23.03
N ARG A 122 1.92 0.76 -22.68
CA ARG A 122 3.00 1.41 -23.45
C ARG A 122 4.34 0.70 -23.32
N SER A 123 4.56 -0.01 -22.22
CA SER A 123 5.83 -0.69 -21.91
C SER A 123 5.94 -2.12 -22.45
N SER A 124 4.83 -2.66 -22.96
CA SER A 124 4.75 -4.00 -23.58
C SER A 124 5.06 -4.00 -25.08
#